data_AF-A0A0R0D034-F1
#
_entry.id   AF-A0A0R0D034-F1
#
_cell.length_a   1.000
_cell.length_b   1.000
_cell.length_c   1.000
_cell.angle_alpha   90.00
_cell.angle_beta   90.00
_cell.angle_gamma   90.00
#
_symmetry.space_group_name_H-M   'P 1'
#
loop_
_entity.id
_entity.type
_entity.pdbx_description
1 polymer ?
#
loop_
_entity_poly.entity_id
_entity_poly.type
_entity_poly.pdbx_seq_one_letter_code
_entity_poly.pdbx_strand_id
1 'polypeptide(L)'
;MTFQPVDLLGWAATVVLILTLGRQIHKQQQADSVEAVSTWLFIGQMTASVLFIAYSAMVGSTVFVVTNTLILITAITGQVLAVRRRRRQAGT
;
A
#
# COMPACT_ATOMS: atom_id res chain seq x y z
N MET A 1 2.88 -27.65 -6.53
CA MET A 1 2.11 -26.83 -5.58
C MET A 1 0.64 -27.03 -5.88
N THR A 2 -0.11 -27.72 -5.02
CA THR A 2 -1.56 -27.87 -5.16
C THR A 2 -2.24 -26.64 -4.55
N PHE A 3 -2.76 -25.75 -5.39
CA PHE A 3 -3.51 -24.57 -4.93
C PHE A 3 -4.69 -24.99 -4.06
N GLN A 4 -4.69 -24.54 -2.81
CA GLN A 4 -5.83 -24.75 -1.92
C GLN A 4 -6.89 -23.68 -2.18
N PRO A 5 -8.19 -23.94 -1.91
CA PRO A 5 -9.24 -22.93 -2.03
C PRO A 5 -8.94 -21.62 -1.26
N VAL A 6 -8.21 -21.73 -0.14
CA VAL A 6 -7.74 -20.57 0.63
C VAL A 6 -6.75 -19.68 -0.14
N ASP A 7 -5.88 -20.28 -0.97
CA ASP A 7 -4.93 -19.53 -1.79
C ASP A 7 -5.64 -18.75 -2.89
N LEU A 8 -6.65 -19.38 -3.53
CA LEU A 8 -7.50 -18.74 -4.54
C LEU A 8 -8.21 -17.49 -4.00
N LEU A 9 -8.82 -17.61 -2.81
CA LEU A 9 -9.48 -16.48 -2.14
C LEU A 9 -8.48 -15.37 -1.81
N GLY A 10 -7.31 -15.74 -1.30
CA GLY A 10 -6.25 -14.79 -0.99
C GLY A 10 -5.74 -14.05 -2.24
N TRP A 11 -5.53 -14.75 -3.36
CA TRP A 11 -5.14 -14.13 -4.62
C TRP A 11 -6.25 -13.25 -5.21
N ALA A 12 -7.51 -13.66 -5.12
CA ALA A 12 -8.65 -12.83 -5.53
C ALA A 12 -8.70 -11.52 -4.72
N ALA A 13 -8.53 -11.61 -3.40
CA ALA A 13 -8.43 -10.43 -2.53
C ALA A 13 -7.23 -9.54 -2.91
N THR A 14 -6.08 -10.14 -3.23
CA THR A 14 -4.88 -9.43 -3.70
C THR A 14 -5.14 -8.67 -5.00
N VAL A 15 -5.85 -9.28 -5.97
CA VAL A 15 -6.20 -8.63 -7.24
C VAL A 15 -7.13 -7.44 -7.00
N VAL A 16 -8.18 -7.61 -6.21
CA VAL A 16 -9.10 -6.51 -5.84
C VAL A 16 -8.33 -5.39 -5.14
N LEU A 17 -7.41 -5.74 -4.25
CA LEU A 17 -6.54 -4.77 -3.58
C LEU A 17 -5.66 -4.01 -4.57
N ILE A 18 -4.97 -4.68 -5.50
CA ILE A 18 -4.13 -4.01 -6.51
C ILE A 18 -4.96 -3.03 -7.34
N LEU A 19 -6.15 -3.44 -7.78
CA LEU A 19 -7.05 -2.58 -8.55
C LEU A 19 -7.47 -1.32 -7.77
N THR A 20 -7.76 -1.48 -6.48
CA THR A 20 -8.15 -0.35 -5.62
C THR A 20 -6.97 0.57 -5.29
N LEU A 21 -5.79 0.03 -4.98
CA LEU A 21 -4.57 0.80 -4.75
C LEU A 21 -4.14 1.56 -6.01
N GLY A 22 -4.20 0.93 -7.19
CA GLY A 22 -3.95 1.59 -8.47
C GLY A 22 -4.89 2.77 -8.72
N ARG A 23 -6.19 2.58 -8.45
CA ARG A 23 -7.19 3.66 -8.55
C ARG A 23 -6.92 4.78 -7.54
N GLN A 24 -6.47 4.43 -6.33
CA GLN A 24 -6.12 5.41 -5.29
C GLN A 24 -4.92 6.27 -5.71
N ILE A 25 -3.84 5.66 -6.23
CA ILE A 25 -2.67 6.38 -6.73
C ILE A 25 -3.07 7.30 -7.89
N HIS A 26 -3.85 6.81 -8.85
CA HIS A 26 -4.31 7.61 -9.99
C HIS A 26 -5.10 8.84 -9.55
N LYS A 27 -6.02 8.69 -8.59
CA LYS A 27 -6.77 9.81 -8.01
C LYS A 27 -5.86 10.77 -7.24
N GLN A 28 -4.91 10.28 -6.46
CA GLN A 28 -3.96 11.13 -5.72
C GLN A 28 -3.09 11.96 -6.68
N GLN A 29 -2.74 11.42 -7.85
CA GLN A 29 -2.01 12.14 -8.88
C GLN A 29 -2.84 13.23 -9.56
N GLN A 30 -4.15 13.06 -9.71
CA GLN A 30 -5.04 14.06 -10.32
C GLN A 30 -5.56 15.12 -9.35
N ALA A 31 -5.63 14.85 -8.04
CA ALA A 31 -6.15 15.81 -7.07
C ALA A 31 -5.24 17.04 -6.95
N ASP A 32 -5.79 18.25 -7.15
CA ASP A 32 -5.04 19.51 -7.09
C ASP A 32 -4.71 19.97 -5.66
N SER A 33 -5.49 19.52 -4.67
CA SER A 33 -5.21 19.73 -3.25
C SER A 33 -4.88 18.41 -2.58
N VAL A 34 -3.75 18.35 -1.88
CA VAL A 34 -3.48 17.26 -0.94
C VAL A 34 -4.35 17.56 0.28
N GLU A 35 -5.57 17.02 0.30
CA GLU A 35 -6.29 16.82 1.56
C GLU A 35 -5.28 16.21 2.54
N ALA A 36 -5.15 16.81 3.72
CA ALA A 36 -4.09 16.52 4.66
C ALA A 36 -4.27 15.14 5.30
N VAL A 37 -4.11 14.07 4.51
CA VAL A 37 -4.01 12.71 5.03
C VAL A 37 -2.81 12.70 5.98
N SER A 38 -3.06 12.19 7.18
CA SER A 38 -2.10 12.23 8.27
C SER A 38 -0.85 11.41 7.90
N THR A 39 0.31 12.07 7.88
CA THR A 39 1.62 11.41 7.74
C THR A 39 1.78 10.23 8.72
N TRP A 40 1.18 10.35 9.92
CA TRP A 40 1.19 9.27 10.92
C TRP A 40 0.45 8.01 10.47
N LEU A 41 -0.61 8.14 9.68
CA LEU A 41 -1.35 7.00 9.15
C LEU A 41 -0.49 6.22 8.16
N PHE A 42 0.25 6.91 7.29
CA PHE A 42 1.19 6.28 6.36
C PHE A 42 2.35 5.60 7.09
N ILE A 43 2.92 6.23 8.12
CA ILE A 43 3.97 5.61 8.95
C ILE A 43 3.45 4.34 9.61
N GLY A 44 2.26 4.39 10.22
CA GLY A 44 1.63 3.21 10.81
C GLY A 44 1.40 2.08 9.80
N GLN A 45 0.88 2.41 8.61
CA GLN A 45 0.68 1.43 7.53
C GLN A 45 1.98 0.82 7.03
N MET A 46 3.03 1.62 6.85
CA MET A 46 4.35 1.13 6.44
C MET A 46 4.93 0.17 7.48
N THR A 47 4.92 0.57 8.76
CA THR A 47 5.40 -0.28 9.86
C THR A 47 4.60 -1.58 9.96
N ALA A 48 3.27 -1.51 9.90
CA ALA A 48 2.41 -2.69 9.94
C ALA A 48 2.68 -3.62 8.75
N SER A 49 2.84 -3.06 7.55
CA SER A 49 3.12 -3.86 6.34
C SER A 49 4.46 -4.59 6.46
N VAL A 50 5.51 -3.93 6.96
CA VAL A 50 6.82 -4.57 7.19
C VAL A 50 6.70 -5.72 8.21
N LEU A 51 5.99 -5.49 9.32
CA LEU A 51 5.77 -6.52 10.34
C LEU A 51 4.98 -7.71 9.77
N PHE A 52 3.93 -7.46 9.00
CA PHE A 52 3.15 -8.52 8.37
C PHE A 52 3.94 -9.27 7.30
N ILE A 53 4.81 -8.62 6.53
CA ILE A 53 5.72 -9.29 5.59
C ILE A 53 6.64 -10.25 6.33
N ALA A 54 7.31 -9.77 7.39
CA ALA A 54 8.22 -10.61 8.18
C ALA A 54 7.47 -11.80 8.81
N TYR A 55 6.34 -11.54 9.46
CA TYR A 55 5.50 -12.57 10.06
C TYR A 55 5.01 -13.60 9.04
N SER A 56 4.44 -13.16 7.92
CA SER A 56 3.88 -14.06 6.91
C SER A 56 4.96 -14.85 6.18
N ALA A 57 6.15 -14.30 6.00
CA ALA A 57 7.31 -15.04 5.51
C ALA A 57 7.69 -16.18 6.47
N MET A 58 7.70 -15.92 7.78
CA MET A 58 7.98 -16.96 8.79
C MET A 58 6.91 -18.05 8.84
N VAL A 59 5.64 -17.69 8.61
CA VAL A 59 4.50 -18.62 8.58
C VAL A 59 4.35 -19.32 7.21
N GLY A 60 5.11 -18.91 6.20
CA GLY A 60 5.04 -19.47 4.84
C GLY A 60 3.82 -19.02 4.01
N SER A 61 3.16 -17.93 4.40
CA SER A 61 1.98 -17.41 3.70
C SER A 61 2.36 -16.47 2.56
N THR A 62 2.57 -17.05 1.37
CA THR A 62 3.00 -16.32 0.17
C THR A 62 2.04 -15.18 -0.20
N VAL A 63 0.73 -15.42 -0.12
CA VAL A 63 -0.29 -14.41 -0.47
C VAL A 63 -0.19 -13.19 0.44
N PHE A 64 -0.02 -13.39 1.75
CA PHE A 64 0.09 -12.29 2.71
C PHE A 64 1.38 -11.50 2.52
N VAL A 65 2.49 -12.15 2.20
CA VAL A 65 3.76 -11.47 1.86
C VAL A 65 3.57 -10.56 0.65
N VAL A 66 2.99 -11.07 -0.44
CA VAL A 66 2.77 -10.31 -1.67
C VAL A 66 1.81 -9.13 -1.42
N THR A 67 0.69 -9.40 -0.74
CA THR A 67 -0.32 -8.40 -0.40
C THR A 67 0.27 -7.24 0.40
N ASN A 68 0.98 -7.51 1.49
CA ASN A 68 1.54 -6.46 2.33
C ASN A 68 2.69 -5.71 1.65
N THR A 69 3.44 -6.38 0.77
CA THR A 69 4.46 -5.71 -0.05
C THR A 69 3.84 -4.66 -0.99
N LEU A 70 2.69 -4.97 -1.60
CA LEU A 70 1.98 -4.03 -2.48
C LEU A 70 1.38 -2.85 -1.70
N ILE A 71 0.84 -3.11 -0.51
CA ILE A 71 0.38 -2.06 0.41
C ILE A 71 1.55 -1.14 0.79
N LEU A 72 2.70 -1.71 1.15
CA LEU A 72 3.90 -0.96 1.51
C LEU A 72 4.36 -0.05 0.36
N ILE A 73 4.46 -0.57 -0.86
CA ILE A 73 4.82 0.22 -2.05
C ILE A 73 3.84 1.37 -2.26
N THR A 74 2.55 1.12 -2.09
CA THR A 74 1.51 2.14 -2.27
C THR A 74 1.60 3.22 -1.19
N ALA A 75 1.82 2.83 0.07
CA ALA A 75 1.98 3.75 1.19
C ALA A 75 3.22 4.65 1.00
N ILE A 76 4.35 4.09 0.57
CA ILE A 76 5.56 4.85 0.24
C ILE A 76 5.28 5.83 -0.89
N THR A 77 4.63 5.39 -1.97
CA THR A 77 4.32 6.24 -3.13
C THR A 77 3.43 7.42 -2.74
N GLY A 78 2.37 7.15 -1.98
CA GLY A 78 1.46 8.20 -1.47
C GLY A 78 2.19 9.21 -0.58
N GLN A 79 3.01 8.73 0.35
CA GLN A 79 3.78 9.59 1.25
C GLN A 79 4.80 10.46 0.49
N VAL A 80 5.53 9.90 -0.48
CA VAL A 80 6.49 10.65 -1.31
C VAL A 80 5.78 11.73 -2.14
N LEU A 81 4.64 11.40 -2.75
CA LEU A 81 3.86 12.36 -3.53
C LEU A 81 3.35 13.51 -2.65
N ALA A 82 2.82 13.19 -1.46
CA ALA A 82 2.35 14.19 -0.50
C ALA A 82 3.49 15.13 -0.05
N VAL A 83 4.66 14.59 0.31
CA VAL A 83 5.82 15.41 0.72
C VAL A 83 6.32 16.29 -0.43
N ARG A 84 6.42 15.76 -1.65
CA ARG A 84 6.84 16.54 -2.83
C ARG A 84 5.89 17.71 -3.12
N ARG A 85 4.58 17.50 -2.98
CA ARG A 85 3.58 18.56 -3.19
C ARG A 85 3.64 19.64 -2.10
N ARG A 86 3.73 19.25 -0.82
CA ARG A 86 3.90 20.19 0.29
C ARG A 86 5.14 21.08 0.11
N ARG A 87 6.27 20.49 -0.33
CA ARG A 87 7.50 21.25 -0.61
C ARG A 87 7.33 22.24 -1.77
N ARG A 88 6.56 21.91 -2.81
CA ARG A 88 6.27 22.83 -3.93
C ARG A 88 5.40 24.00 -3.51
N GLN A 89 4.41 23.77 -2.65
CA GLN A 89 3.51 24.81 -2.13
C GLN A 89 4.18 25.73 -1.10
N ALA A 90 5.17 25.24 -0.35
CA ALA A 90 5.92 26.04 0.62
C ALA A 90 7.05 26.89 -0.02
N GLY A 91 7.35 26.68 -1.30
CA GLY A 91 8.40 27.40 -2.05
C GLY A 91 7.87 28.47 -3.00
N THR A 92 6.56 28.74 -2.97
CA THR A 92 5.87 29.87 -3.62
C THR A 92 5.38 30.84 -2.56
#